data_AF-A0A941W7H8-F1
#
_entry.id   AF-A0A941W7H8-F1
#
_cell.length_a   1.000
_cell.length_b   1.000
_cell.length_c   1.000
_cell.angle_alpha   90.00
_cell.angle_beta   90.00
_cell.angle_gamma   90.00
#
_symmetry.space_group_name_H-M   'P 1'
#
loop_
_entity.id
_entity.type
_entity.pdbx_description
1 polymer ?
#
loop_
_entity_poly.entity_id
_entity_poly.type
_entity_poly.pdbx_seq_one_letter_code
_entity_poly.pdbx_strand_id
1 'polypeptide(L)' 'MVDEPVSSPEPDTAAAEASEEEVELSGLESDMAVVEEAMEQVDSGTLDVADEMIAGLGDTEA' A
#
# COMPACT_ATOMS: atom_id res chain seq x y z
N MET A 1 -21.42 -28.95 -32.50
CA MET A 1 -21.26 -27.78 -31.63
C MET A 1 -19.96 -28.02 -30.89
N VAL A 2 -18.96 -27.17 -31.14
CA VAL A 2 -17.68 -27.20 -30.42
C VAL A 2 -17.98 -26.63 -29.04
N ASP A 3 -18.02 -27.49 -28.05
CA ASP A 3 -17.99 -27.09 -26.64
C ASP A 3 -16.51 -27.05 -26.28
N GLU A 4 -15.89 -25.90 -26.50
CA GLU A 4 -14.53 -25.62 -26.06
C GLU A 4 -14.63 -25.38 -24.54
N PRO A 5 -14.07 -26.24 -23.68
CA PRO A 5 -14.06 -25.93 -22.26
C PRO A 5 -13.18 -24.70 -22.07
N VAL A 6 -13.83 -23.60 -21.69
CA VAL A 6 -13.23 -22.37 -21.17
C VAL A 6 -11.99 -22.70 -20.34
N SER A 7 -10.85 -22.10 -20.72
CA SER A 7 -9.59 -22.18 -19.98
C SER A 7 -9.85 -22.13 -18.48
N SER A 8 -9.46 -23.19 -17.77
CA SER A 8 -9.35 -23.18 -16.32
C SER A 8 -8.56 -21.93 -15.93
N PRO A 9 -9.05 -21.09 -14.99
CA PRO A 9 -8.25 -19.98 -14.50
C PRO A 9 -6.98 -20.59 -13.91
N GLU A 10 -5.80 -20.16 -14.35
CA GLU A 10 -4.54 -20.50 -13.72
C GLU A 10 -4.65 -20.06 -12.25
N PRO A 11 -4.78 -20.98 -11.28
CA PRO A 11 -5.15 -20.61 -9.92
C PRO A 11 -3.94 -20.08 -9.12
N ASP A 12 -2.73 -20.28 -9.64
CA ASP A 12 -1.49 -19.92 -8.96
C ASP A 12 -1.09 -18.44 -9.16
N THR A 13 -1.44 -17.82 -10.30
CA THR A 13 -1.11 -16.41 -10.56
C THR A 13 -2.06 -15.47 -9.84
N ALA A 14 -3.37 -15.73 -9.85
CA ALA A 14 -4.33 -14.85 -9.17
C ALA A 14 -4.18 -14.84 -7.63
N ALA A 15 -3.73 -15.95 -7.04
CA ALA A 15 -3.46 -16.03 -5.60
C ALA A 15 -2.16 -15.31 -5.20
N ALA A 16 -1.16 -15.32 -6.08
CA ALA A 16 0.08 -14.57 -5.89
C ALA A 16 -0.18 -13.06 -5.99
N GLU A 17 -0.86 -12.62 -7.06
CA GLU A 17 -1.19 -11.20 -7.28
C GLU A 17 -2.07 -10.62 -6.16
N ALA A 18 -3.00 -11.41 -5.61
CA ALA A 18 -3.80 -11.00 -4.45
C ALA A 18 -2.94 -10.83 -3.18
N SER A 19 -1.92 -11.67 -2.99
CA SER A 19 -1.01 -11.56 -1.84
C SER A 19 -0.08 -10.35 -1.97
N GLU A 20 0.30 -9.98 -3.20
CA GLU A 20 1.09 -8.78 -3.50
C GLU A 20 0.24 -7.52 -3.27
N GLU A 21 -1.01 -7.50 -3.75
CA GLU A 21 -1.96 -6.40 -3.52
C GLU A 21 -2.27 -6.21 -2.02
N GLU A 22 -2.42 -7.29 -1.24
CA GLU A 22 -2.61 -7.20 0.21
C GLU A 22 -1.40 -6.57 0.93
N VAL A 23 -0.17 -6.85 0.47
CA VAL A 23 1.06 -6.25 1.01
C VAL A 23 1.14 -4.76 0.64
N GLU A 24 0.82 -4.40 -0.60
CA GLU A 24 0.76 -3.00 -1.05
C GLU A 24 -0.30 -2.21 -0.27
N LEU A 25 -1.48 -2.80 -0.03
CA LEU A 25 -2.54 -2.18 0.77
C LEU A 25 -2.14 -2.02 2.24
N SER A 26 -1.43 -3.00 2.82
CA SER A 26 -0.89 -2.88 4.17
C SER A 26 0.17 -1.78 4.28
N GLY A 27 0.99 -1.60 3.24
CA GLY A 27 1.95 -0.49 3.15
C GLY A 27 1.23 0.86 3.09
N LEU A 28 0.19 0.96 2.27
CA LEU A 28 -0.63 2.15 2.14
C LEU A 28 -1.35 2.54 3.45
N GLU A 29 -1.84 1.55 4.22
CA GLU A 29 -2.46 1.80 5.52
C GLU A 29 -1.43 2.34 6.54
N SER A 30 -0.21 1.80 6.51
CA SER A 30 0.90 2.31 7.33
C SER A 30 1.28 3.75 6.96
N ASP A 31 1.40 4.03 5.66
CA ASP A 31 1.71 5.37 5.16
C ASP A 31 0.62 6.38 5.52
N MET A 32 -0.65 5.96 5.46
CA MET A 32 -1.79 6.79 5.87
C MET A 32 -1.69 7.19 7.36
N ALA A 33 -1.34 6.25 8.25
CA ALA A 33 -1.18 6.55 9.67
C ALA A 33 -0.06 7.57 9.94
N VAL A 34 1.05 7.49 9.19
CA VAL A 34 2.14 8.48 9.28
C VAL A 34 1.69 9.86 8.80
N VAL A 35 0.86 9.94 7.75
CA VAL A 35 0.27 11.22 7.31
C VAL A 35 -0.64 11.81 8.38
N GLU A 36 -1.48 11.00 9.02
CA GLU A 36 -2.37 11.46 10.10
C GLU A 36 -1.56 12.00 11.29
N GLU A 37 -0.49 11.32 11.69
CA GLU A 37 0.41 11.78 12.74
C GLU A 37 1.13 13.08 12.34
N ALA A 38 1.61 13.18 11.10
CA ALA A 38 2.23 14.40 10.59
C ALA A 38 1.25 15.59 10.60
N MET A 39 -0.04 15.36 10.32
CA MET A 39 -1.07 16.39 10.43
C MET A 39 -1.27 16.88 11.87
N GLU A 40 -1.28 15.98 12.86
CA GLU A 40 -1.30 16.37 14.28
C GLU A 40 -0.05 17.21 14.66
N GLN A 41 1.11 16.88 14.08
CA GLN A 41 2.33 17.63 14.31
C GLN A 41 2.30 19.02 13.67
N VAL A 42 1.67 19.17 12.50
CA VAL A 42 1.40 20.47 11.89
C VAL A 42 0.47 21.30 12.76
N ASP A 43 -0.61 20.70 13.26
CA ASP A 43 -1.58 21.38 14.14
C ASP A 43 -0.96 21.79 15.48
N SER A 44 0.03 21.04 15.98
CA SER A 44 0.80 21.41 17.18
C SER A 44 1.87 22.47 16.93
N GLY A 45 2.12 22.84 15.67
CA GLY A 45 3.14 23.82 15.26
C GLY A 45 4.54 23.22 15.11
N THR A 46 4.68 21.89 15.14
CA THR A 46 5.95 21.17 15.05
C THR A 46 6.27 20.80 13.59
N LEU A 47 6.46 21.82 12.74
CA LEU A 47 6.61 21.64 11.29
C LEU A 47 7.85 20.83 10.88
N ASP A 48 8.99 21.01 11.55
CA ASP A 48 10.23 20.27 11.21
C ASP A 48 10.05 18.75 11.43
N VAL A 49 9.29 18.36 12.46
CA VAL A 49 9.01 16.94 12.74
C VAL A 49 8.01 16.37 11.74
N ALA A 50 6.99 17.14 11.37
CA ALA A 50 6.06 16.74 10.32
C ALA A 50 6.78 16.57 8.96
N ASP A 51 7.72 17.47 8.64
CA ASP A 51 8.51 17.41 7.39
C ASP A 51 9.39 16.15 7.35
N GLU A 52 10.04 15.80 8.47
CA GLU A 52 10.84 14.56 8.59
C GLU A 52 9.97 13.30 8.43
N MET A 53 8.77 13.26 9.03
CA MET A 53 7.83 12.15 8.89
C MET A 53 7.36 11.95 7.45
N ILE A 54 7.00 13.04 6.77
CA ILE A 54 6.55 12.99 5.37
C ILE A 54 7.71 12.64 4.43
N ALA A 55 8.94 13.10 4.70
CA ALA A 55 10.10 12.79 3.88
C ALA A 55 10.46 11.29 3.89
N GLY A 56 10.04 10.54 4.91
CA GLY A 56 10.22 9.09 4.98
C GLY A 56 9.11 8.27 4.32
N LEU A 57 8.02 8.90 3.85
CA LEU A 57 6.92 8.20 3.18
C LEU A 57 7.34 7.75 1.78
N GLY A 58 7.04 6.50 1.45
CA GLY A 58 7.39 5.92 0.15
C GLY A 58 8.88 5.58 -0.02
N ASP A 59 9.74 5.87 0.97
CA ASP A 59 11.13 5.36 1.05
C ASP A 59 11.18 3.89 1.53
N THR A 60 10.01 3.27 1.66
CA THR A 60 9.84 1.82 1.70
C THR A 60 10.16 1.22 0.30
N GLU A 61 11.34 1.51 -0.26
CA GLU A 61 11.80 0.91 -1.51
C GLU A 61 12.71 -0.30 -1.25
N ALA A 62 12.35 -1.39 -1.92
CA ALA A 62 13.12 -2.59 -2.32
C ALA A 62 13.33 -3.74 -1.31
#